data_AF-A0AB72WY98-F1
#
_entry.id   AF-A0AB72WY98-F1
#
_cell.length_a   1.000
_cell.length_b   1.000
_cell.length_c   1.000
_cell.angle_alpha   90.00
_cell.angle_beta   90.00
_cell.angle_gamma   90.00
#
_symmetry.space_group_name_H-M   'P 1'
#
loop_
_entity.id
_entity.type
_entity.pdbx_description
1 polymer ?
#
loop_
_entity_poly.entity_id
_entity_poly.type
_entity_poly.pdbx_seq_one_letter_code
_entity_poly.pdbx_strand_id
1 'polypeptide(L)'
;MYPINSQMIRLPRDVTDQVLIDIVGVWVDALARQDYDAVAAALGYALAFGQQPADCIRQEISRYRHRAWFPGVVEFAVTDRTQASGGNPQPRKAVTRYQPNVAGLFGAIEYDLPLNGKWSDLCADFVLTQTDGASPYVVLSLEEIGFRRRQDGVG
;
A
#
# COMPACT_ATOMS: atom_id res chain seq x y z
N MET A 1 0.17 26.54 5.83
CA MET A 1 -0.63 25.33 5.56
C MET A 1 -0.67 25.19 4.04
N TYR A 2 0.26 24.40 3.49
CA TYR A 2 0.37 24.27 2.03
C TYR A 2 -0.77 23.38 1.52
N PRO A 3 -1.45 23.75 0.42
CA PRO A 3 -2.39 22.84 -0.22
C PRO A 3 -1.57 21.67 -0.79
N ILE A 4 -1.72 20.49 -0.19
CA ILE A 4 -1.25 19.25 -0.79
C ILE A 4 -2.16 19.02 -2.00
N ASN A 5 -1.73 19.49 -3.15
CA ASN A 5 -2.43 19.27 -4.41
C ASN A 5 -2.14 17.82 -4.86
N SER A 6 -2.60 16.84 -4.09
CA SER A 6 -2.57 15.43 -4.45
C SER A 6 -3.53 15.26 -5.64
N GLN A 7 -2.99 14.99 -6.82
CA GLN A 7 -3.81 14.41 -7.89
C GLN A 7 -4.19 13.00 -7.47
N MET A 8 -5.23 12.91 -6.65
CA MET A 8 -5.80 11.64 -6.19
C MET A 8 -6.15 10.78 -7.40
N ILE A 9 -5.71 9.53 -7.42
CA ILE A 9 -5.99 8.60 -8.51
C ILE A 9 -7.48 8.27 -8.51
N ARG A 10 -8.19 8.74 -9.53
CA ARG A 10 -9.62 8.47 -9.76
C ARG A 10 -9.76 7.30 -10.72
N LEU A 11 -10.47 6.26 -10.29
CA LEU A 11 -10.66 5.03 -11.05
C LEU A 11 -12.14 4.80 -11.32
N PRO A 12 -12.52 4.26 -12.49
CA PRO A 12 -13.89 3.80 -12.72
C PRO A 12 -14.32 2.81 -11.64
N ARG A 13 -15.57 2.88 -11.20
CA ARG A 13 -16.10 1.99 -10.15
C ARG A 13 -16.09 0.51 -10.53
N ASP A 14 -16.18 0.24 -11.83
CA ASP A 14 -16.12 -1.09 -12.45
C ASP A 14 -14.70 -1.54 -12.83
N VAL A 15 -13.66 -0.77 -12.42
CA VAL A 15 -12.25 -1.18 -12.57
C VAL A 15 -12.06 -2.59 -12.03
N THR A 16 -11.30 -3.43 -12.73
CA THR A 16 -11.09 -4.83 -12.33
C THR A 16 -10.03 -4.97 -11.24
N ASP A 17 -10.06 -6.08 -10.50
CA ASP A 17 -9.09 -6.36 -9.44
C ASP A 17 -7.66 -6.44 -9.98
N GLN A 18 -7.46 -7.01 -11.17
CA GLN A 18 -6.14 -7.07 -11.80
C GLN A 18 -5.58 -5.66 -12.08
N VAL A 19 -6.42 -4.76 -12.61
CA VAL A 19 -5.99 -3.38 -12.88
C VAL A 19 -5.64 -2.65 -11.58
N LEU A 20 -6.40 -2.88 -10.51
CA LEU A 20 -6.09 -2.33 -9.18
C LEU A 20 -4.73 -2.81 -8.67
N ILE A 21 -4.45 -4.11 -8.77
CA ILE A 21 -3.16 -4.69 -8.40
C ILE A 21 -2.02 -4.16 -9.26
N ASP A 22 -2.24 -3.94 -10.56
CA ASP A 22 -1.24 -3.39 -11.46
C ASP A 22 -0.91 -1.93 -11.14
N ILE A 23 -1.92 -1.11 -10.81
CA ILE A 23 -1.74 0.28 -10.36
C ILE A 23 -0.94 0.33 -9.07
N VAL A 24 -1.29 -0.49 -8.07
CA VAL A 24 -0.53 -0.61 -6.82
C VAL A 24 0.90 -1.11 -7.11
N GLY A 25 1.07 -2.01 -8.06
CA GLY A 25 2.39 -2.45 -8.52
C GLY A 25 3.28 -1.29 -8.98
N VAL A 26 2.76 -0.39 -9.82
CA VAL A 26 3.52 0.81 -10.27
C VAL A 26 3.98 1.65 -9.09
N TRP A 27 3.15 1.76 -8.05
CA TRP A 27 3.52 2.46 -6.83
C TRP A 27 4.62 1.72 -6.03
N VAL A 28 4.57 0.39 -5.94
CA VAL A 28 5.64 -0.42 -5.34
C VAL A 28 6.96 -0.24 -6.11
N ASP A 29 6.92 -0.09 -7.43
CA ASP A 29 8.13 0.18 -8.22
C ASP A 29 8.70 1.58 -7.95
N ALA A 30 7.86 2.57 -7.63
CA ALA A 30 8.31 3.89 -7.20
C ALA A 30 8.96 3.84 -5.81
N LEU A 31 8.38 3.09 -4.87
CA LEU A 31 9.02 2.81 -3.57
C LEU A 31 10.38 2.12 -3.72
N ALA A 32 10.53 1.20 -4.68
CA ALA A 32 11.79 0.53 -4.94
C ALA A 32 12.90 1.48 -5.41
N ARG A 33 12.53 2.62 -6.01
CA ARG A 33 13.45 3.71 -6.37
C ARG A 33 13.73 4.67 -5.22
N GLN A 34 13.13 4.44 -4.05
CA GLN A 34 13.18 5.30 -2.86
C GLN A 34 12.66 6.72 -3.11
N ASP A 35 11.82 6.90 -4.13
CA ASP A 35 11.17 8.18 -4.44
C ASP A 35 9.90 8.33 -3.60
N TYR A 36 10.10 8.48 -2.28
CA TYR A 36 9.01 8.54 -1.30
C TYR A 36 8.12 9.77 -1.47
N ASP A 37 8.67 10.87 -2.00
CA ASP A 37 7.92 12.10 -2.28
C ASP A 37 6.94 11.91 -3.44
N ALA A 38 7.39 11.30 -4.56
CA ALA A 38 6.48 11.00 -5.68
C ALA A 38 5.38 10.02 -5.26
N VAL A 39 5.75 9.01 -4.46
CA VAL A 39 4.84 8.03 -3.85
C VAL A 39 3.76 8.71 -3.01
N ALA A 40 4.17 9.62 -2.12
CA ALA A 40 3.26 10.38 -1.27
C ALA A 40 2.35 11.33 -2.07
N ALA A 41 2.87 11.98 -3.10
CA ALA A 41 2.11 12.92 -3.92
C ALA A 41 1.00 12.23 -4.72
N ALA A 42 1.25 11.01 -5.21
CA ALA A 42 0.33 10.28 -6.07
C ALA A 42 -0.87 9.67 -5.33
N LEU A 43 -0.66 9.11 -4.14
CA LEU A 43 -1.70 8.37 -3.40
C LEU A 43 -2.13 9.04 -2.10
N GLY A 44 -1.43 10.08 -1.65
CA GLY A 44 -1.55 10.55 -0.28
C GLY A 44 -1.03 9.53 0.73
N TYR A 45 -1.09 9.87 2.02
CA TYR A 45 -0.87 8.93 3.12
C TYR A 45 -1.73 9.34 4.31
N ALA A 46 -2.78 8.56 4.60
CA ALA A 46 -3.78 8.94 5.60
C ALA A 46 -3.20 9.02 7.02
N LEU A 47 -2.27 8.12 7.37
CA LEU A 47 -1.64 8.05 8.69
C LEU A 47 -0.43 8.98 8.86
N ALA A 48 -0.24 9.99 7.99
CA ALA A 48 0.82 10.96 8.17
C ALA A 48 0.63 11.86 9.42
N PHE A 49 -0.60 11.99 9.95
CA PHE A 49 -0.93 12.75 11.19
C PHE A 49 -0.19 14.10 11.38
N GLY A 50 -0.01 14.88 10.31
CA GLY A 50 0.68 16.18 10.34
C GLY A 50 2.20 16.14 10.17
N GLN A 51 2.77 14.95 9.97
CA GLN A 51 4.15 14.75 9.52
C GLN A 51 4.20 14.70 7.98
N GLN A 52 5.41 14.79 7.41
CA GLN A 52 5.57 14.63 5.97
C GLN A 52 5.30 13.15 5.58
N PRO A 53 4.34 12.88 4.67
CA PRO A 53 3.98 11.51 4.26
C PRO A 53 5.17 10.63 3.85
N ALA A 54 6.12 11.20 3.09
CA ALA A 54 7.30 10.50 2.61
C ALA A 54 8.18 9.98 3.77
N ASP A 55 8.38 10.80 4.81
CA ASP A 55 9.13 10.43 6.00
C ASP A 55 8.44 9.31 6.77
N CYS A 56 7.11 9.35 6.90
CA CYS A 56 6.36 8.30 7.59
C CYS A 56 6.46 6.96 6.85
N ILE A 57 6.30 6.96 5.52
CA ILE A 57 6.46 5.76 4.69
C ILE A 57 7.86 5.16 4.87
N ARG A 58 8.89 5.99 4.79
CA ARG A 58 10.28 5.57 5.01
C ARG A 58 10.46 5.00 6.41
N GLN A 59 9.88 5.65 7.42
CA GLN A 59 9.97 5.21 8.80
C GLN A 59 9.32 3.85 9.04
N GLU A 60 8.12 3.61 8.52
CA GLU A 60 7.42 2.33 8.68
C GLU A 60 8.19 1.17 8.03
N ILE A 61 8.72 1.38 6.82
CA ILE A 61 9.59 0.39 6.16
C ILE A 61 10.85 0.14 7.01
N SER A 62 11.49 1.20 7.51
CA SER A 62 12.73 1.09 8.28
C SER A 62 12.57 0.37 9.63
N ARG A 63 11.36 0.32 10.18
CA ARG A 63 11.03 -0.34 11.46
C ARG A 63 10.78 -1.84 11.30
N TYR A 64 10.51 -2.32 10.09
CA TYR A 64 10.20 -3.72 9.82
C TYR A 64 11.32 -4.67 10.27
N ARG A 65 10.99 -5.76 10.94
CA ARG A 65 11.96 -6.80 11.34
C ARG A 65 11.32 -8.17 11.21
N HIS A 66 11.99 -9.11 10.52
CA HIS A 66 11.56 -10.52 10.47
C HIS A 66 12.76 -11.46 10.39
N ARG A 67 13.20 -12.00 11.53
CA ARG A 67 14.48 -12.75 11.66
C ARG A 67 14.57 -14.00 10.79
N ALA A 68 13.45 -14.69 10.55
CA ALA A 68 13.45 -15.92 9.76
C ALA A 68 13.72 -15.67 8.27
N TRP A 69 13.28 -14.52 7.74
CA TRP A 69 13.46 -14.17 6.33
C TRP A 69 14.66 -13.23 6.11
N PHE A 70 14.96 -12.39 7.10
CA PHE A 70 15.98 -11.36 7.05
C PHE A 70 16.92 -11.42 8.27
N PRO A 71 17.72 -12.49 8.41
CA PRO A 71 18.66 -12.61 9.52
C PRO A 71 19.76 -11.54 9.42
N GLY A 72 19.98 -10.78 10.50
CA GLY A 72 21.05 -9.79 10.59
C GLY A 72 20.83 -8.50 9.79
N VAL A 73 19.70 -8.35 9.08
CA VAL A 73 19.37 -7.13 8.34
C VAL A 73 18.87 -6.06 9.31
N VAL A 74 19.49 -4.88 9.23
CA VAL A 74 19.19 -3.72 10.10
C VAL A 74 18.51 -2.57 9.37
N GLU A 75 18.69 -2.49 8.05
CA GLU A 75 18.09 -1.49 7.16
C GLU A 75 17.25 -2.20 6.11
N PHE A 76 16.03 -1.68 5.89
CA PHE A 76 15.07 -2.24 4.95
C PHE A 76 14.75 -1.19 3.90
N ALA A 77 14.76 -1.63 2.65
CA ALA A 77 14.31 -0.88 1.50
C ALA A 77 13.47 -1.77 0.61
N VAL A 78 12.49 -1.17 -0.04
CA VAL A 78 11.67 -1.87 -1.03
C VAL A 78 12.55 -2.21 -2.22
N THR A 79 12.44 -3.44 -2.72
CA THR A 79 13.14 -3.91 -3.91
C THR A 79 12.17 -4.00 -5.07
N ASP A 80 12.66 -3.85 -6.30
CA ASP A 80 11.84 -4.12 -7.48
C ASP A 80 11.20 -5.52 -7.36
N ARG A 81 9.88 -5.59 -7.53
CA ARG A 81 9.10 -6.83 -7.35
C ARG A 81 9.52 -7.96 -8.29
N THR A 82 10.12 -7.63 -9.44
CA THR A 82 10.63 -8.61 -10.42
C THR A 82 11.96 -9.23 -9.99
N GLN A 83 12.67 -8.59 -9.07
CA GLN A 83 13.95 -9.04 -8.52
C GLN A 83 13.80 -9.78 -7.19
N ALA A 84 12.61 -9.72 -6.57
CA ALA A 84 12.34 -10.34 -5.29
C ALA A 84 12.10 -11.85 -5.41
N SER A 85 12.86 -12.64 -4.66
CA SER A 85 12.73 -14.10 -4.61
C SER A 85 12.92 -14.64 -3.19
N GLY A 86 12.19 -15.71 -2.85
CA GLY A 86 12.19 -16.27 -1.49
C GLY A 86 11.55 -15.34 -0.45
N GLY A 87 11.75 -15.64 0.85
CA GLY A 87 11.07 -14.94 1.95
C GLY A 87 9.68 -15.52 2.19
N ASN A 88 8.66 -14.65 2.28
CA ASN A 88 7.27 -15.06 2.37
C ASN A 88 6.88 -15.90 1.13
N PRO A 89 6.50 -17.18 1.27
CA PRO A 89 6.15 -18.04 0.14
C PRO A 89 4.80 -17.70 -0.49
N GLN A 90 3.97 -16.90 0.19
CA GLN A 90 2.63 -16.51 -0.24
C GLN A 90 2.44 -15.00 -0.02
N PRO A 91 3.17 -14.14 -0.75
CA PRO A 91 3.01 -12.69 -0.64
C PRO A 91 1.58 -12.30 -1.01
N ARG A 92 0.94 -11.49 -0.18
CA ARG A 92 -0.43 -11.04 -0.38
C ARG A 92 -0.51 -10.03 -1.51
N LYS A 93 -1.50 -10.23 -2.39
CA LYS A 93 -1.94 -9.31 -3.45
C LYS A 93 -3.44 -9.47 -3.57
N ALA A 94 -4.18 -8.90 -2.63
CA ALA A 94 -5.60 -9.16 -2.47
C ALA A 94 -6.42 -7.89 -2.65
N VAL A 95 -7.54 -7.99 -3.35
CA VAL A 95 -8.56 -6.94 -3.44
C VAL A 95 -9.79 -7.44 -2.72
N THR A 96 -10.31 -6.63 -1.79
CA THR A 96 -11.60 -6.86 -1.15
C THR A 96 -12.54 -5.73 -1.52
N ARG A 97 -13.72 -6.08 -2.03
CA ARG A 97 -14.78 -5.11 -2.37
C ARG A 97 -15.87 -5.12 -1.31
N TYR A 98 -16.39 -3.94 -0.99
CA TYR A 98 -17.42 -3.75 0.00
C TYR A 98 -18.65 -3.09 -0.62
N GLN A 99 -19.79 -3.28 0.03
CA GLN A 99 -20.90 -2.35 -0.15
C GLN A 99 -20.50 -1.03 0.56
N PRO A 100 -20.57 0.14 -0.10
CA PRO A 100 -20.18 1.41 0.50
C PRO A 100 -20.83 1.62 1.86
N ASN A 101 -20.02 1.89 2.88
CA ASN A 101 -20.52 2.31 4.19
C ASN A 101 -20.74 3.83 4.22
N VAL A 102 -21.12 4.38 5.37
CA VAL A 102 -21.33 5.84 5.56
C VAL A 102 -20.08 6.68 5.30
N ALA A 103 -18.88 6.08 5.39
CA ALA A 103 -17.61 6.72 5.08
C ALA A 103 -17.22 6.59 3.60
N GLY A 104 -18.07 5.96 2.78
CA GLY A 104 -17.82 5.75 1.35
C GLY A 104 -16.78 4.67 1.05
N LEU A 105 -16.35 3.86 2.04
CA LEU A 105 -15.38 2.80 1.82
C LEU A 105 -15.95 1.76 0.86
N PHE A 106 -15.37 1.68 -0.35
CA PHE A 106 -15.80 0.83 -1.45
C PHE A 106 -14.96 -0.45 -1.56
N GLY A 107 -13.71 -0.42 -1.11
CA GLY A 107 -12.83 -1.56 -1.17
C GLY A 107 -11.50 -1.30 -0.47
N ALA A 108 -10.74 -2.37 -0.31
CA ALA A 108 -9.38 -2.35 0.19
C ALA A 108 -8.47 -3.21 -0.68
N ILE A 109 -7.21 -2.83 -0.78
CA ILE A 109 -6.16 -3.59 -1.46
C ILE A 109 -5.04 -3.83 -0.46
N GLU A 110 -4.64 -5.09 -0.32
CA GLU A 110 -3.52 -5.49 0.52
C GLU A 110 -2.39 -5.99 -0.39
N TYR A 111 -1.20 -5.39 -0.26
CA TYR A 111 -0.04 -5.73 -1.07
C TYR A 111 1.22 -5.88 -0.20
N ASP A 112 1.72 -7.10 -0.07
CA ASP A 112 2.95 -7.38 0.66
C ASP A 112 4.17 -6.84 -0.11
N LEU A 113 5.02 -6.09 0.59
CA LEU A 113 6.15 -5.41 -0.01
C LEU A 113 7.34 -6.36 -0.21
N PRO A 114 7.98 -6.34 -1.39
CA PRO A 114 9.30 -6.94 -1.58
C PRO A 114 10.36 -6.08 -0.86
N LEU A 115 11.12 -6.67 0.06
CA LEU A 115 12.17 -5.97 0.81
C LEU A 115 13.51 -6.68 0.61
N ASN A 116 14.57 -5.91 0.37
CA ASN A 116 15.95 -6.39 0.25
C ASN A 116 16.11 -7.71 -0.55
N GLY A 117 15.46 -7.79 -1.72
CA GLY A 117 15.51 -8.96 -2.62
C GLY A 117 14.60 -10.14 -2.26
N LYS A 118 13.76 -10.06 -1.23
CA LYS A 118 12.83 -11.12 -0.82
C LYS A 118 11.41 -10.60 -0.64
N TRP A 119 10.41 -11.47 -0.75
CA TRP A 119 9.06 -11.13 -0.34
C TRP A 119 8.94 -11.10 1.20
N SER A 120 8.22 -10.12 1.73
CA SER A 120 7.98 -9.94 3.17
C SER A 120 6.51 -10.11 3.52
N ASP A 121 6.16 -9.85 4.78
CA ASP A 121 4.79 -9.68 5.30
C ASP A 121 4.54 -8.23 5.75
N LEU A 122 5.40 -7.29 5.33
CA LEU A 122 5.12 -5.87 5.47
C LEU A 122 4.08 -5.49 4.42
N CYS A 123 2.85 -5.23 4.84
CA CYS A 123 1.74 -4.96 3.94
C CYS A 123 1.56 -3.46 3.73
N ALA A 124 1.40 -3.04 2.48
CA ALA A 124 0.85 -1.74 2.13
C ALA A 124 -0.67 -1.91 1.91
N ASP A 125 -1.44 -1.17 2.71
CA ASP A 125 -2.89 -1.17 2.67
C ASP A 125 -3.40 0.07 1.93
N PHE A 126 -4.21 -0.16 0.92
CA PHE A 126 -4.87 0.90 0.16
C PHE A 126 -6.37 0.81 0.34
N VAL A 127 -7.03 1.95 0.28
CA VAL A 127 -8.48 2.05 0.33
C VAL A 127 -9.01 2.67 -0.95
N LEU A 128 -10.16 2.15 -1.38
CA LEU A 128 -10.98 2.72 -2.44
C LEU A 128 -12.15 3.44 -1.77
N THR A 129 -12.23 4.75 -1.94
CA THR A 129 -13.27 5.57 -1.32
C THR A 129 -14.14 6.22 -2.39
N GLN A 130 -15.44 6.10 -2.24
CA GLN A 130 -16.43 6.80 -3.03
C GLN A 130 -16.65 8.20 -2.46
N THR A 131 -16.40 9.24 -3.25
CA THR A 131 -16.50 10.64 -2.80
C THR A 131 -17.92 11.20 -2.85
N ASP A 132 -18.79 10.63 -3.69
CA ASP A 132 -20.23 10.89 -3.70
C ASP A 132 -21.00 9.63 -4.14
N GLY A 133 -22.21 9.40 -3.62
CA GLY A 133 -23.01 8.18 -3.84
C GLY A 133 -23.41 7.88 -5.30
N ALA A 134 -23.43 8.89 -6.17
CA ALA A 134 -23.71 8.80 -7.60
C ALA A 134 -22.44 8.82 -8.47
N SER A 135 -21.26 9.10 -7.91
CA SER A 135 -20.00 9.13 -8.64
C SER A 135 -19.73 7.80 -9.34
N PRO A 136 -19.44 7.81 -10.66
CA PRO A 136 -18.97 6.62 -11.37
C PRO A 136 -17.50 6.31 -11.07
N TYR A 137 -16.85 7.10 -10.21
CA TYR A 137 -15.45 6.97 -9.85
C TYR A 137 -15.25 6.73 -8.35
N VAL A 138 -14.19 6.00 -8.04
CA VAL A 138 -13.61 5.84 -6.70
C VAL A 138 -12.22 6.47 -6.67
N VAL A 139 -11.80 6.89 -5.48
CA VAL A 139 -10.46 7.40 -5.22
C VAL A 139 -9.64 6.31 -4.55
N LEU A 140 -8.43 6.06 -5.07
CA LEU A 140 -7.44 5.19 -4.44
C LEU A 140 -6.50 6.02 -3.57
N SER A 141 -6.29 5.60 -2.33
CA SER A 141 -5.31 6.20 -1.42
C SER A 141 -4.56 5.14 -0.61
N LEU A 142 -3.32 5.46 -0.22
CA LEU A 142 -2.56 4.66 0.73
C LEU A 142 -3.02 4.99 2.15
N GLU A 143 -3.50 3.97 2.86
CA GLU A 143 -3.97 4.09 4.23
C GLU A 143 -2.81 3.89 5.20
N GLU A 144 -2.15 2.74 5.11
CA GLU A 144 -1.15 2.27 6.08
C GLU A 144 -0.05 1.45 5.41
N ILE A 145 1.15 1.45 6.01
CA ILE A 145 2.15 0.41 5.80
C ILE A 145 2.44 -0.22 7.16
N GLY A 146 2.20 -1.53 7.29
CA GLY A 146 2.30 -2.17 8.60
C GLY A 146 2.19 -3.69 8.57
N PHE A 147 2.38 -4.29 9.75
CA PHE A 147 2.15 -5.71 9.95
C PHE A 147 0.67 -5.96 10.20
N ARG A 148 -0.04 -6.57 9.24
CA ARG A 148 -1.31 -7.21 9.58
C ARG A 148 -1.03 -8.61 10.12
N ARG A 149 -1.40 -8.85 11.38
CA ARG A 149 -1.61 -10.23 11.83
C ARG A 149 -2.58 -10.87 10.84
N ARG A 150 -2.27 -12.08 10.34
CA ARG A 150 -3.30 -12.88 9.68
C ARG A 150 -4.51 -12.90 10.61
N GLN A 151 -5.68 -12.47 10.12
CA GLN A 151 -6.91 -13.03 10.64
C GLN A 151 -6.93 -14.48 10.17
N ASP A 152 -6.17 -15.33 10.86
CA ASP A 152 -6.46 -16.74 10.84
C ASP A 152 -7.87 -16.83 11.42
N GLY A 153 -8.83 -17.14 10.56
CA GLY A 153 -10.21 -17.35 10.95
C GLY A 153 -10.25 -18.31 12.13
N VAL A 154 -10.64 -17.81 13.29
CA VAL A 154 -11.13 -18.66 14.38
C VAL A 154 -12.63 -18.79 14.12
N GLY A 155 -13.04 -20.05 13.94
CA GLY A 155 -14.40 -20.45 13.60
C GLY A 155 -15.45 -20.22 14.68
#